data_AF-A0A7S2E684-F1
#
_entry.id   AF-A0A7S2E684-F1
#
_cell.length_a   1.000
_cell.length_b   1.000
_cell.length_c   1.000
_cell.angle_alpha   90.00
_cell.angle_beta   90.00
_cell.angle_gamma   90.00
#
_symmetry.space_group_name_H-M   'P 1'
#
loop_
_entity.id
_entity.type
_entity.pdbx_description
1 polymer ?
#
loop_
_entity_poly.entity_id
_entity_poly.type
_entity_poly.pdbx_seq_one_letter_code
_entity_poly.pdbx_strand_id
1 'polypeptide(L)'
;QGAEKVLPKKYMNQFSSFSPDGILRQPVDNIDSLLSRCENVLPTFRDTLINIVEAAGLIPDEIVMWDGKEVMLTLETPYRCLTIGPLKSRERCEEKVANEYDGDYS
;
A
#
# COMPACT_ATOMS: atom_id res chain seq x y z
N GLN A 1 15.62 -6.70 0.81
CA GLN A 1 14.87 -5.43 0.63
C GLN A 1 14.28 -5.10 2.01
N GLY A 2 14.75 -4.03 2.66
CA GLY A 2 14.64 -3.87 4.12
C GLY A 2 13.38 -3.14 4.61
N ALA A 3 12.95 -3.46 5.84
CA ALA A 3 11.78 -2.94 6.56
C ALA A 3 11.73 -1.40 6.74
N GLU A 4 12.86 -0.75 6.46
CA GLU A 4 13.15 0.68 6.55
C GLU A 4 12.30 1.56 5.62
N LYS A 5 11.66 0.95 4.60
CA LYS A 5 10.81 1.66 3.61
C LYS A 5 9.31 1.59 3.89
N VAL A 6 8.90 0.92 4.97
CA VAL A 6 7.48 0.57 5.22
C VAL A 6 7.02 0.91 6.64
N LEU A 7 7.92 1.34 7.51
CA LEU A 7 7.65 1.54 8.93
C LEU A 7 7.57 3.05 9.29
N PRO A 8 6.65 3.46 10.18
CA PRO A 8 6.50 4.86 10.57
C PRO A 8 7.77 5.47 11.17
N LYS A 9 8.07 6.74 10.87
CA LYS A 9 9.27 7.44 11.37
C LYS A 9 9.37 7.42 12.90
N LYS A 10 8.25 7.58 13.60
CA LYS A 10 8.19 7.48 15.08
C LYS A 10 8.66 6.13 15.62
N TYR A 11 8.47 5.06 14.86
CA TYR A 11 8.94 3.72 15.21
C TYR A 11 10.43 3.55 14.85
N MET A 12 10.84 3.99 13.66
CA MET A 12 12.24 3.88 13.20
C MET A 12 13.21 4.69 14.07
N ASN A 13 12.81 5.89 14.51
CA ASN A 13 13.63 6.76 15.37
C ASN A 13 13.91 6.15 16.76
N GLN A 14 13.21 5.08 17.15
CA GLN A 14 13.45 4.37 18.41
C GLN A 14 14.58 3.33 18.30
N PHE A 15 15.05 3.02 17.08
CA PHE A 15 16.08 2.01 16.84
C PHE A 15 17.23 2.61 16.03
N SER A 16 18.41 2.68 16.64
CA SER A 16 19.63 3.26 16.06
C SER A 16 20.16 2.55 14.80
N SER A 17 19.60 1.39 14.44
CA SER A 17 19.95 0.59 13.27
C SER A 17 19.36 1.10 11.95
N PHE A 18 18.44 2.06 11.98
CA PHE A 18 17.89 2.69 10.78
C PHE A 18 18.63 3.99 10.47
N SER A 19 19.76 3.89 9.75
CA SER A 19 20.47 5.07 9.24
C SER A 19 19.72 5.66 8.03
N PRO A 20 19.51 6.99 7.95
CA PRO A 20 18.81 7.64 6.85
C PRO A 20 19.50 7.54 5.48
N ASP A 21 20.77 7.12 5.44
CA ASP A 21 21.67 7.33 4.29
C ASP A 21 21.43 6.35 3.12
N GLY A 22 20.58 5.33 3.31
CA GLY A 22 20.29 4.29 2.30
C GLY A 22 18.98 4.45 1.51
N ILE A 23 18.15 5.43 1.84
CA ILE A 23 16.85 5.62 1.19
C ILE A 23 17.02 6.61 0.03
N LEU A 24 16.95 6.10 -1.21
CA LEU A 24 16.73 6.91 -2.42
C LEU A 24 15.39 7.63 -2.29
N ARG A 25 15.38 8.78 -1.59
CA ARG A 25 14.23 9.68 -1.55
C ARG A 25 14.22 10.43 -2.87
N GLN A 26 13.27 10.10 -3.73
CA GLN A 26 12.95 11.03 -4.80
C GLN A 26 12.20 12.20 -4.16
N PRO A 27 12.64 13.45 -4.41
CA PRO A 27 11.92 14.59 -3.90
C PRO A 27 10.47 14.57 -4.39
N VAL A 28 9.56 14.79 -3.45
CA VAL A 28 8.13 14.96 -3.69
C VAL A 28 7.82 16.44 -3.54
N ASP A 29 7.49 17.08 -4.65
CA ASP A 29 7.29 18.53 -4.67
C ASP A 29 5.99 18.95 -3.97
N ASN A 30 4.93 18.15 -4.15
CA ASN A 30 3.62 18.33 -3.53
C ASN A 30 2.79 17.03 -3.63
N ILE A 31 1.67 16.97 -2.90
CA ILE A 31 0.79 15.81 -2.88
C ILE A 31 0.16 15.49 -4.25
N ASP A 32 -0.08 16.51 -5.08
CA ASP A 32 -0.56 16.35 -6.45
C ASP A 32 0.40 15.56 -7.32
N SER A 33 1.69 15.94 -7.28
CA SER A 33 2.79 15.26 -7.97
C SER A 33 2.93 13.81 -7.47
N LEU A 34 2.79 13.58 -6.16
CA LEU A 34 2.81 12.24 -5.60
C LEU A 34 1.64 11.38 -6.09
N LEU A 35 0.42 11.90 -6.04
CA LEU A 35 -0.78 11.19 -6.49
C LEU A 35 -0.69 10.85 -7.98
N SER A 36 -0.26 11.79 -8.81
CA SER A 36 -0.06 11.55 -10.24
C SER A 36 1.00 10.47 -10.52
N ARG A 37 2.12 10.46 -9.77
CA ARG A 37 3.11 9.37 -9.85
C ARG A 37 2.50 8.03 -9.45
N CYS A 38 1.68 7.99 -8.40
CA CYS A 38 0.98 6.78 -7.98
C CYS A 38 -0.02 6.28 -9.03
N GLU A 39 -0.78 7.17 -9.65
CA GLU A 39 -1.71 6.82 -10.75
C GLU A 39 -0.98 6.19 -11.92
N ASN A 40 0.20 6.72 -12.29
CA ASN A 40 1.01 6.18 -13.37
C ASN A 40 1.60 4.79 -13.06
N VAL A 41 1.90 4.51 -11.79
CA VAL A 41 2.50 3.23 -11.35
C VAL A 41 1.46 2.16 -11.06
N LEU A 42 0.23 2.56 -10.72
CA LEU A 42 -0.84 1.65 -10.30
C LEU A 42 -1.12 0.52 -11.31
N PRO A 43 -1.15 0.74 -12.64
CA PRO A 43 -1.35 -0.35 -13.61
C PRO A 43 -0.24 -1.40 -13.53
N THR A 44 1.02 -0.98 -13.58
CA THR A 44 2.18 -1.89 -13.49
C THR A 44 2.21 -2.65 -12.17
N PHE A 45 1.88 -1.98 -11.07
CA PHE A 45 1.76 -2.61 -9.75
C PHE A 45 0.64 -3.65 -9.73
N ARG A 46 -0.53 -3.33 -10.30
CA ARG A 46 -1.68 -4.23 -10.41
C ARG A 46 -1.32 -5.49 -11.19
N ASP A 47 -0.71 -5.33 -12.35
CA ASP A 47 -0.30 -6.46 -13.20
C ASP A 47 0.72 -7.36 -12.50
N THR A 48 1.66 -6.75 -11.78
CA THR A 48 2.65 -7.51 -10.99
C THR A 48 1.99 -8.36 -9.92
N LEU A 49 1.02 -7.80 -9.18
CA LEU A 49 0.30 -8.55 -8.15
C LEU A 49 -0.56 -9.67 -8.74
N ILE A 50 -1.23 -9.43 -9.85
CA ILE A 50 -2.00 -10.46 -10.57
C ILE A 50 -1.08 -11.62 -10.96
N ASN A 51 0.08 -11.34 -11.56
CA ASN A 51 1.04 -12.36 -11.95
C ASN A 51 1.54 -13.19 -10.75
N ILE A 52 1.77 -12.57 -9.59
CA ILE A 52 2.18 -13.28 -8.37
C ILE A 52 1.08 -14.22 -7.89
N VAL A 53 -0.17 -13.78 -7.93
CA VAL A 53 -1.34 -14.56 -7.49
C VAL A 53 -1.59 -15.73 -8.43
N GLU A 54 -1.54 -15.50 -9.73
CA GLU A 54 -1.65 -16.57 -10.73
C GLU A 54 -0.49 -17.58 -10.63
N ALA A 55 0.74 -17.11 -10.41
CA ALA A 55 1.89 -18.00 -10.21
C ALA A 55 1.79 -18.85 -8.93
N ALA A 56 1.05 -18.38 -7.93
CA ALA A 56 0.72 -19.16 -6.73
C ALA A 56 -0.43 -20.16 -6.95
N GLY A 57 -1.00 -20.23 -8.16
CA GLY A 57 -2.16 -21.07 -8.49
C GLY A 57 -3.48 -20.55 -7.92
N LEU A 58 -3.53 -19.27 -7.55
CA LEU A 58 -4.71 -18.60 -7.02
C LEU A 58 -5.41 -17.83 -8.13
N ILE A 59 -6.72 -17.65 -8.01
CA ILE A 59 -7.53 -16.88 -8.97
C ILE A 59 -7.70 -15.46 -8.41
N PRO A 60 -7.18 -14.42 -9.08
CA PRO A 60 -7.42 -13.04 -8.69
C PRO A 60 -8.91 -12.71 -8.66
N ASP A 61 -9.34 -11.90 -7.68
CA ASP A 61 -10.75 -11.52 -7.48
C ASP A 61 -11.73 -12.69 -7.22
N GLU A 62 -11.25 -13.91 -6.97
CA GLU A 62 -12.10 -15.05 -6.59
C GLU A 62 -12.77 -14.83 -5.23
N ILE A 63 -14.07 -15.18 -5.15
CA ILE A 63 -14.83 -15.18 -3.90
C ILE A 63 -14.30 -16.30 -3.01
N VAL A 64 -13.86 -15.95 -1.81
CA VAL A 64 -13.31 -16.92 -0.88
C VAL A 64 -14.45 -17.70 -0.23
N MET A 65 -14.38 -19.02 -0.36
CA MET A 65 -15.33 -19.96 0.26
C MET A 65 -14.72 -20.59 1.51
N TRP A 66 -15.49 -20.66 2.59
CA TRP A 66 -15.14 -21.38 3.81
C TRP A 66 -16.34 -22.21 4.28
N ASP A 67 -16.15 -23.53 4.41
CA ASP A 67 -17.20 -24.48 4.79
C ASP A 67 -18.46 -24.38 3.91
N GLY A 68 -18.25 -24.26 2.59
CA GLY A 68 -19.33 -24.13 1.61
C GLY A 68 -20.08 -22.79 1.63
N LYS A 69 -19.63 -21.82 2.43
CA LYS A 69 -20.22 -20.48 2.52
C LYS A 69 -19.23 -19.42 2.04
N GLU A 70 -19.76 -18.37 1.42
CA GLU A 70 -18.96 -17.20 1.07
C GLU A 70 -18.45 -16.51 2.34
N VAL A 71 -17.15 -16.24 2.39
CA VAL A 71 -16.56 -15.39 3.41
C VAL A 71 -16.92 -13.95 3.07
N MET A 72 -17.37 -13.17 4.05
CA MET A 72 -17.83 -11.80 3.84
C MET A 72 -16.94 -10.80 4.58
N LEU A 73 -16.50 -9.73 3.91
CA LEU A 73 -15.77 -8.60 4.51
C LEU A 73 -16.69 -7.69 5.32
N THR A 74 -17.92 -7.52 4.84
CA THR A 74 -19.00 -6.75 5.47
C THR A 74 -20.30 -7.56 5.35
N LEU A 75 -21.43 -7.05 5.85
CA LEU A 75 -22.73 -7.74 5.71
C LEU A 75 -23.15 -7.96 4.25
N GLU A 76 -22.60 -7.19 3.30
CA GLU A 76 -23.03 -7.18 1.89
C GLU A 76 -21.87 -7.44 0.92
N THR A 77 -20.62 -7.33 1.36
CA THR A 77 -19.44 -7.40 0.48
C THR A 77 -18.70 -8.72 0.66
N PRO A 78 -18.59 -9.57 -0.39
CA PRO A 78 -17.82 -10.82 -0.31
C PRO A 78 -16.33 -10.54 -0.18
N TYR A 79 -15.65 -11.42 0.56
CA TYR A 79 -14.21 -11.43 0.73
C TYR A 79 -13.55 -12.04 -0.52
N ARG A 80 -12.48 -11.38 -1.01
CA ARG A 80 -11.72 -11.81 -2.19
C ARG A 80 -10.25 -12.01 -1.86
N CYS A 81 -9.63 -13.03 -2.46
CA CYS A 81 -8.24 -13.45 -2.18
C CYS A 81 -7.21 -12.35 -2.49
N LEU A 82 -7.29 -11.74 -3.68
CA LEU A 82 -6.55 -10.54 -4.04
C LEU A 82 -7.53 -9.41 -4.30
N THR A 83 -7.48 -8.37 -3.47
CA THR A 83 -8.26 -7.14 -3.68
C THR A 83 -7.32 -5.96 -3.81
N ILE A 84 -7.38 -5.24 -4.93
CA ILE A 84 -6.60 -4.02 -5.15
C ILE A 84 -7.56 -2.85 -5.06
N GLY A 85 -7.49 -2.13 -3.93
CA GLY A 85 -8.30 -0.95 -3.70
C GLY A 85 -7.83 0.27 -4.52
N PRO A 86 -8.67 1.31 -4.61
CA PRO A 86 -8.25 2.58 -5.22
C PRO A 86 -7.12 3.22 -4.41
N LEU A 87 -6.45 4.20 -5.02
CA LEU A 87 -5.50 5.04 -4.29
C LEU A 87 -6.19 5.68 -3.07
N LYS A 88 -5.42 5.87 -2.01
CA LYS A 88 -5.88 6.56 -0.81
C LYS A 88 -6.29 7.99 -1.20
N SER A 89 -7.44 8.45 -0.71
CA SER A 89 -7.93 9.80 -1.00
C SER A 89 -6.94 10.86 -0.53
N ARG A 90 -6.94 12.03 -1.20
CA ARG A 90 -6.09 13.17 -0.83
C ARG A 90 -6.21 13.50 0.66
N GLU A 91 -7.42 13.72 1.15
CA GLU A 91 -7.68 14.09 2.54
C GLU A 91 -7.05 13.09 3.52
N ARG A 92 -7.20 11.79 3.25
CA ARG A 92 -6.60 10.73 4.07
C ARG A 92 -5.08 10.64 3.93
N CYS A 93 -4.52 11.03 2.78
CA CYS A 93 -3.08 11.16 2.60
C CYS A 93 -2.54 12.33 3.43
N GLU A 94 -3.18 13.50 3.36
CA GLU A 94 -2.80 14.70 4.13
C GLU A 94 -2.87 14.46 5.64
N GLU A 95 -3.98 13.88 6.12
CA GLU A 95 -4.17 13.52 7.52
C GLU A 95 -3.06 12.58 8.01
N LYS A 96 -2.74 11.55 7.22
CA LYS A 96 -1.72 10.56 7.60
C LYS A 96 -0.31 11.16 7.57
N VAL A 97 -0.01 12.02 6.60
CA VAL A 97 1.27 12.75 6.52
C VAL A 97 1.46 13.68 7.71
N ALA A 98 0.43 14.44 8.07
CA ALA A 98 0.48 15.30 9.25
C ALA A 98 0.67 14.51 10.55
N ASN A 99 -0.04 13.39 10.71
CA ASN A 99 -0.07 12.65 11.98
C ASN A 99 1.11 11.68 12.18
N GLU A 100 1.60 11.06 11.11
CA GLU A 100 2.56 9.94 11.16
C GLU A 100 3.93 10.27 10.58
N TYR A 101 4.01 11.25 9.68
CA TYR A 101 5.23 11.60 8.95
C TYR A 101 5.71 13.03 9.23
N ASP A 102 5.16 13.70 10.26
CA ASP A 102 5.50 15.06 10.70
C ASP A 102 5.40 16.11 9.56
N GLY A 103 4.45 15.91 8.64
CA GLY A 103 4.25 16.78 7.49
C GLY A 103 5.19 16.52 6.31
N ASP A 104 6.08 15.53 6.40
CA ASP A 104 7.01 15.17 5.32
C ASP A 104 6.37 14.17 4.36
N TYR A 105 6.26 14.58 3.10
CA TYR A 105 5.73 13.77 2.00
C TYR A 105 6.78 12.85 1.35
N SER A 106 8.04 12.90 1.83
CA SER A 106 9.22 12.23 1.27
C SER A 106 9.63 10.95 2.03
#